data_AF-A0A7I0IRP2-F1
#
_entry.id   AF-A0A7I0IRP2-F1
#
_cell.length_a   1.000
_cell.length_b   1.000
_cell.length_c   1.000
_cell.angle_alpha   90.00
_cell.angle_beta   90.00
_cell.angle_gamma   90.00
#
_symmetry.space_group_name_H-M   'P 1'
#
loop_
_entity.id
_entity.type
_entity.pdbx_description
1 polymer ?
#
loop_
_entity_poly.entity_id
_entity_poly.type
_entity_poly.pdbx_seq_one_letter_code
_entity_poly.pdbx_strand_id
1 'polypeptide(L)'
;MKKTIYFLVFSFCIVSNLFAQESRYKALTDVSTGEELNLFLSYYYTNSNLDLVPKALRYIHIKKINSNKETERHIVPFFAQVFKANDDKIPSWFEELQNLTDDDMYIFSHALFLSGGSNAKKVIQKFLDSTDNDELKQVLTKLSSDRQAIDLRTIPLTNPVYLDMIWSSFFATGDVSYLDRLILATDSNKKTVDEILIYSAARWSLKAVAKDHKKVFDFCISKKSKYSKDINAFLNDIES
;
A
#
# COMPACT_ATOMS: atom_id res chain seq x y z
N MET A 1 -9.73 5.97 32.12
CA MET A 1 -8.86 5.32 31.12
C MET A 1 -8.58 6.30 29.99
N LYS A 2 -7.40 6.91 29.98
CA LYS A 2 -6.97 7.79 28.89
C LYS A 2 -6.59 6.90 27.71
N LYS A 3 -7.38 6.93 26.63
CA LYS A 3 -6.99 6.35 25.34
C LYS A 3 -5.87 7.22 24.80
N THR A 4 -4.62 6.81 25.00
CA THR A 4 -3.49 7.36 24.26
C THR A 4 -3.70 6.97 22.80
N ILE A 5 -4.20 7.92 22.00
CA ILE A 5 -4.23 7.80 20.55
C ILE A 5 -2.77 7.84 20.11
N TYR A 6 -2.16 6.67 19.93
CA TYR A 6 -0.95 6.56 19.13
C TYR A 6 -1.37 6.74 17.69
N PHE A 7 -1.36 7.99 17.20
CA PHE A 7 -1.09 8.18 15.79
C PHE A 7 0.26 7.51 15.56
N LEU A 8 0.26 6.38 14.87
CA LEU A 8 1.43 5.97 14.09
C LEU A 8 1.56 7.03 12.99
N VAL A 9 2.04 8.20 13.40
CA VAL A 9 2.74 9.10 12.49
C VAL A 9 3.89 8.24 12.01
N PHE A 10 3.86 7.85 10.74
CA PHE A 10 5.08 7.52 10.01
C PHE A 10 5.91 8.81 10.01
N SER A 11 6.55 9.10 11.14
CA SER A 11 7.49 10.18 11.31
C SER A 11 8.70 9.84 10.46
N PHE A 12 8.64 10.19 9.18
CA PHE A 12 9.82 10.38 8.34
C PHE A 12 10.56 11.62 8.83
N CYS A 13 11.10 11.55 10.06
CA CYS A 13 12.03 12.53 10.63
C CYS A 13 13.43 11.95 10.75
N ILE A 14 13.82 11.08 9.81
CA ILE A 14 15.23 10.77 9.60
C ILE A 14 15.58 11.28 8.21
N VAL A 15 16.35 12.37 8.18
CA VAL A 15 17.05 12.86 6.99
C VAL A 15 18.04 11.79 6.57
N SER A 16 17.54 10.72 5.96
CA SER A 16 18.35 9.68 5.37
C SER A 16 18.39 9.93 3.88
N ASN A 17 19.59 9.99 3.34
CA ASN A 17 19.82 10.20 1.92
C ASN A 17 19.05 9.12 1.14
N LEU A 18 18.30 9.48 0.09
CA LEU A 18 17.54 8.54 -0.76
C LEU A 18 18.36 7.28 -1.09
N PHE A 19 19.62 7.48 -1.49
CA PHE A 19 20.54 6.39 -1.80
C PHE A 19 20.81 5.45 -0.63
N ALA A 20 20.78 5.94 0.61
CA ALA A 20 20.98 5.14 1.81
C ALA A 20 19.79 4.21 2.07
N GLN A 21 18.54 4.71 1.99
CA GLN A 21 17.35 3.88 2.22
C GLN A 21 17.20 2.81 1.13
N GLU A 22 17.36 3.17 -0.14
CA GLU A 22 17.29 2.22 -1.25
C GLU A 22 18.40 1.17 -1.15
N SER A 23 19.63 1.56 -0.79
CA SER A 23 20.73 0.61 -0.57
C SER A 23 20.47 -0.32 0.60
N ARG A 24 19.89 0.18 1.70
CA ARG A 24 19.47 -0.64 2.84
C ARG A 24 18.42 -1.67 2.43
N TYR A 25 17.44 -1.27 1.61
CA TYR A 25 16.45 -2.20 1.07
C TYR A 25 17.11 -3.27 0.18
N LYS A 26 18.03 -2.89 -0.72
CA LYS A 26 18.73 -3.84 -1.59
C LYS A 26 19.59 -4.85 -0.83
N ALA A 27 20.12 -4.45 0.33
CA ALA A 27 20.88 -5.33 1.22
C ALA A 27 20.00 -6.20 2.12
N LEU A 28 18.68 -6.01 2.10
CA LEU A 28 17.77 -6.68 3.01
C LEU A 28 17.61 -8.16 2.64
N THR A 29 17.88 -9.04 3.60
CA THR A 29 17.73 -10.50 3.43
C THR A 29 16.56 -11.08 4.22
N ASP A 30 15.96 -10.32 5.15
CA ASP A 30 14.82 -10.74 5.96
C ASP A 30 13.89 -9.57 6.30
N VAL A 31 12.70 -9.86 6.80
CA VAL A 31 11.79 -8.84 7.36
C VAL A 31 11.47 -9.27 8.80
N SER A 32 12.19 -8.71 9.75
CA SER A 32 12.18 -9.12 11.16
C SER A 32 11.86 -7.96 12.12
N THR A 33 11.83 -6.73 11.61
CA THR A 33 11.52 -5.51 12.34
C THR A 33 10.53 -4.62 11.59
N GLY A 34 9.92 -3.66 12.30
CA GLY A 34 8.98 -2.72 11.69
C GLY A 34 9.68 -1.79 10.70
N GLU A 35 10.95 -1.46 10.94
CA GLU A 35 11.75 -0.66 10.01
C GLU A 35 12.01 -1.42 8.71
N GLU A 36 12.35 -2.71 8.78
CA GLU A 36 12.56 -3.55 7.59
C GLU A 36 11.27 -3.77 6.81
N LEU A 37 10.13 -3.95 7.51
CA LEU A 37 8.82 -4.00 6.86
C LEU A 37 8.53 -2.68 6.13
N ASN A 38 8.81 -1.54 6.76
CA ASN A 38 8.61 -0.24 6.15
C ASN A 38 9.52 -0.02 4.92
N LEU A 39 10.79 -0.43 5.00
CA LEU A 39 11.70 -0.41 3.85
C LEU A 39 11.16 -1.27 2.71
N PHE A 40 10.72 -2.50 3.01
CA PHE A 40 10.11 -3.40 2.03
C PHE A 40 8.88 -2.75 1.37
N LEU A 41 7.93 -2.24 2.17
CA LEU A 41 6.69 -1.65 1.64
C LEU A 41 6.89 -0.34 0.86
N SER A 42 8.03 0.35 1.04
CA SER A 42 8.29 1.65 0.40
C SER A 42 9.23 1.55 -0.81
N TYR A 43 10.17 0.61 -0.81
CA TYR A 43 11.21 0.49 -1.84
C TYR A 43 11.09 -0.75 -2.73
N TYR A 44 10.09 -1.61 -2.53
CA TYR A 44 9.93 -2.84 -3.33
C TYR A 44 10.01 -2.64 -4.84
N TYR A 45 9.36 -1.60 -5.39
CA TYR A 45 9.42 -1.34 -6.83
C TYR A 45 10.82 -1.01 -7.36
N THR A 46 11.77 -0.63 -6.50
CA THR A 46 13.16 -0.31 -6.89
C THR A 46 14.00 -1.58 -7.10
N ASN A 47 13.61 -2.68 -6.46
CA ASN A 47 14.24 -3.99 -6.57
C ASN A 47 13.28 -5.08 -6.06
N SER A 48 12.42 -5.63 -6.93
CA SER A 48 11.34 -6.55 -6.55
C SER A 48 11.83 -7.91 -6.05
N ASN A 49 12.38 -7.95 -4.83
CA ASN A 49 12.92 -9.15 -4.23
C ASN A 49 11.79 -10.04 -3.69
N LEU A 50 11.43 -11.06 -4.46
CA LEU A 50 10.32 -11.97 -4.16
C LEU A 50 10.58 -12.84 -2.91
N ASP A 51 11.84 -13.05 -2.54
CA ASP A 51 12.19 -13.85 -1.34
C ASP A 51 11.84 -13.13 -0.03
N LEU A 52 11.61 -11.81 -0.08
CA LEU A 52 11.17 -11.02 1.07
C LEU A 52 9.65 -11.07 1.27
N VAL A 53 8.87 -11.47 0.26
CA VAL A 53 7.40 -11.52 0.33
C VAL A 53 6.91 -12.46 1.45
N PRO A 54 7.28 -13.76 1.49
CA PRO A 54 6.82 -14.64 2.56
C PRO A 54 7.36 -14.21 3.94
N LYS A 55 8.54 -13.59 3.99
CA LYS A 55 9.15 -13.06 5.22
C LYS A 55 8.35 -11.89 5.78
N ALA A 56 7.89 -10.98 4.91
CA ALA A 56 7.02 -9.87 5.28
C ALA A 56 5.64 -10.35 5.76
N LEU A 57 5.02 -11.32 5.07
CA LEU A 57 3.74 -11.92 5.48
C LEU A 57 3.87 -12.58 6.86
N ARG A 58 4.93 -13.36 7.08
CA ARG A 58 5.24 -13.99 8.36
C ARG A 58 5.44 -12.96 9.47
N TYR A 59 6.15 -11.86 9.18
CA TYR A 59 6.36 -10.79 10.16
C TYR A 59 5.05 -10.11 10.57
N ILE A 60 4.19 -9.78 9.60
CA ILE A 60 2.86 -9.19 9.83
C ILE A 60 2.05 -10.09 10.75
N HIS A 61 2.01 -11.39 10.46
CA HIS A 61 1.32 -12.40 11.27
C HIS A 61 1.88 -12.49 12.70
N ILE A 62 3.18 -12.74 12.85
CA ILE A 62 3.83 -12.93 14.16
C ILE A 62 3.67 -11.68 15.04
N LYS A 63 3.73 -10.49 14.46
CA LYS A 63 3.60 -9.21 15.18
C LYS A 63 2.16 -8.71 15.28
N LYS A 64 1.18 -9.44 14.73
CA LYS A 64 -0.25 -9.08 14.73
C LYS A 64 -0.51 -7.67 14.19
N ILE A 65 0.26 -7.24 13.19
CA ILE A 65 0.17 -5.89 12.59
C ILE A 65 -1.22 -5.66 11.96
N ASN A 66 -1.81 -6.75 11.49
CA ASN A 66 -3.15 -6.87 10.92
C ASN A 66 -4.31 -6.61 11.88
N SER A 67 -4.08 -6.65 13.20
CA SER A 67 -5.12 -6.29 14.18
C SER A 67 -5.46 -4.79 14.20
N ASN A 68 -4.63 -3.96 13.55
CA ASN A 68 -4.83 -2.51 13.45
C ASN A 68 -5.43 -2.13 12.09
N LYS A 69 -6.66 -1.63 12.07
CA LYS A 69 -7.34 -1.18 10.83
C LYS A 69 -6.58 -0.09 10.08
N GLU A 70 -5.74 0.70 10.74
CA GLU A 70 -4.91 1.73 10.11
C GLU A 70 -3.83 1.13 9.21
N THR A 71 -3.41 -0.12 9.43
CA THR A 71 -2.38 -0.78 8.60
C THR A 71 -2.98 -1.42 7.36
N GLU A 72 -4.29 -1.71 7.37
CA GLU A 72 -5.04 -2.31 6.26
C GLU A 72 -4.86 -1.52 4.96
N ARG A 73 -4.98 -0.19 5.03
CA ARG A 73 -4.84 0.71 3.87
C ARG A 73 -3.45 0.71 3.22
N HIS A 74 -2.45 0.15 3.89
CA HIS A 74 -1.11 -0.02 3.35
C HIS A 74 -0.84 -1.45 2.90
N ILE A 75 -1.16 -2.43 3.75
CA ILE A 75 -0.88 -3.85 3.52
C ILE A 75 -1.73 -4.39 2.36
N VAL A 76 -3.05 -4.19 2.41
CA VAL A 76 -3.98 -4.75 1.42
C VAL A 76 -3.64 -4.33 -0.01
N PRO A 77 -3.56 -3.03 -0.35
CA PRO A 77 -3.28 -2.61 -1.72
C PRO A 77 -1.87 -2.95 -2.19
N PHE A 78 -0.87 -2.90 -1.29
CA PHE A 78 0.50 -3.31 -1.64
C PHE A 78 0.55 -4.78 -2.05
N PHE A 79 0.09 -5.67 -1.17
CA PHE A 79 0.14 -7.11 -1.44
C PHE A 79 -0.82 -7.50 -2.57
N ALA A 80 -1.95 -6.81 -2.75
CA ALA A 80 -2.82 -7.04 -3.89
C ALA A 80 -2.07 -6.92 -5.24
N GLN A 81 -1.21 -5.91 -5.38
CA GLN A 81 -0.42 -5.74 -6.60
C GLN A 81 0.73 -6.77 -6.70
N VAL A 82 1.42 -7.06 -5.59
CA VAL A 82 2.46 -8.11 -5.57
C VAL A 82 1.88 -9.46 -5.97
N PHE A 83 0.73 -9.83 -5.40
CA PHE A 83 0.00 -11.06 -5.70
C PHE A 83 -0.48 -11.09 -7.15
N LYS A 84 -1.00 -9.97 -7.67
CA LYS A 84 -1.46 -9.87 -9.06
C LYS A 84 -0.35 -10.17 -10.07
N ALA A 85 0.87 -9.70 -9.78
CA ALA A 85 2.02 -9.92 -10.63
C ALA A 85 2.64 -11.34 -10.49
N ASN A 86 2.26 -12.10 -9.46
CA ASN A 86 2.91 -13.36 -9.07
C ASN A 86 1.90 -14.42 -8.60
N ASP A 87 0.76 -14.56 -9.30
CA ASP A 87 -0.33 -15.49 -8.89
C ASP A 87 0.17 -16.95 -8.75
N ASP A 88 1.15 -17.35 -9.54
CA ASP A 88 1.79 -18.67 -9.49
C ASP A 88 2.52 -18.95 -8.16
N LYS A 89 3.03 -17.91 -7.48
CA LYS A 89 3.80 -18.04 -6.24
C LYS A 89 2.94 -18.00 -4.99
N ILE A 90 1.72 -17.48 -5.08
CA ILE A 90 0.80 -17.33 -3.95
C ILE A 90 0.65 -18.61 -3.14
N PRO A 91 0.40 -19.82 -3.73
CA PRO A 91 0.25 -21.03 -2.94
C PRO A 91 1.44 -21.30 -2.02
N SER A 92 2.67 -21.21 -2.55
CA SER A 92 3.89 -21.44 -1.75
C SER A 92 4.06 -20.43 -0.61
N TRP A 93 3.74 -19.15 -0.84
CA TRP A 93 3.86 -18.12 0.19
C TRP A 93 2.93 -18.34 1.39
N PHE A 94 1.77 -18.96 1.17
CA PHE A 94 0.80 -19.24 2.22
C PHE A 94 0.94 -20.64 2.83
N GLU A 95 1.61 -21.59 2.18
CA GLU A 95 1.93 -22.90 2.75
C GLU A 95 2.90 -22.82 3.95
N GLU A 96 3.80 -21.84 3.92
CA GLU A 96 4.75 -21.59 5.02
C GLU A 96 4.11 -20.90 6.24
N LEU A 97 2.89 -20.37 6.10
CA LEU A 97 2.18 -19.67 7.17
C LEU A 97 1.25 -20.64 7.90
N GLN A 98 1.63 -21.00 9.12
CA GLN A 98 0.82 -21.85 10.00
C GLN A 98 0.04 -21.00 11.02
N ASN A 99 -1.11 -21.50 11.48
CA ASN A 99 -1.90 -20.93 12.57
C ASN A 99 -2.30 -19.46 12.37
N LEU A 100 -2.68 -19.09 11.14
CA LEU A 100 -3.22 -17.76 10.84
C LEU A 100 -4.44 -17.46 11.73
N THR A 101 -4.49 -16.24 12.25
CA THR A 101 -5.64 -15.74 13.01
C THR A 101 -6.75 -15.27 12.09
N ASP A 102 -7.96 -15.05 12.62
CA ASP A 102 -9.06 -14.50 11.83
C ASP A 102 -8.72 -13.13 11.21
N ASP A 103 -7.98 -12.28 11.94
CA ASP A 103 -7.50 -10.99 11.43
C ASP A 103 -6.51 -11.19 10.26
N ASP A 104 -5.69 -12.25 10.29
CA ASP A 104 -4.74 -12.54 9.20
C ASP A 104 -5.50 -12.98 7.96
N MET A 105 -6.41 -13.93 8.14
CA MET A 105 -7.27 -14.42 7.06
C MET A 105 -8.09 -13.27 6.47
N TYR A 106 -8.63 -12.37 7.29
CA TYR A 106 -9.35 -11.19 6.84
C TYR A 106 -8.47 -10.30 5.95
N ILE A 107 -7.33 -9.82 6.45
CA ILE A 107 -6.48 -8.88 5.70
C ILE A 107 -5.88 -9.53 4.45
N PHE A 108 -5.35 -10.74 4.56
CA PHE A 108 -4.75 -11.43 3.42
C PHE A 108 -5.78 -11.77 2.36
N SER A 109 -7.01 -12.15 2.73
CA SER A 109 -8.08 -12.41 1.76
C SER A 109 -8.49 -11.16 0.97
N HIS A 110 -8.47 -9.98 1.59
CA HIS A 110 -8.72 -8.73 0.87
C HIS A 110 -7.62 -8.44 -0.17
N ALA A 111 -6.36 -8.64 0.19
CA ALA A 111 -5.25 -8.50 -0.76
C ALA A 111 -5.35 -9.53 -1.91
N LEU A 112 -5.62 -10.79 -1.58
CA LEU A 112 -5.82 -11.88 -2.54
C LEU A 112 -7.00 -11.59 -3.48
N PHE A 113 -8.12 -11.14 -2.95
CA PHE A 113 -9.30 -10.78 -3.74
C PHE A 113 -8.98 -9.66 -4.75
N LEU A 114 -8.34 -8.58 -4.28
CA LEU A 114 -7.98 -7.45 -5.14
C LEU A 114 -6.92 -7.80 -6.19
N SER A 115 -6.14 -8.86 -5.99
CA SER A 115 -5.19 -9.34 -6.99
C SER A 115 -5.89 -9.93 -8.23
N GLY A 116 -7.10 -10.48 -8.07
CA GLY A 116 -7.90 -11.08 -9.14
C GLY A 116 -7.37 -12.41 -9.69
N GLY A 117 -6.34 -13.00 -9.07
CA GLY A 117 -5.69 -14.22 -9.53
C GLY A 117 -6.47 -15.51 -9.23
N SER A 118 -6.20 -16.56 -10.00
CA SER A 118 -6.89 -17.85 -9.84
C SER A 118 -6.39 -18.62 -8.62
N ASN A 119 -5.09 -18.55 -8.34
CA ASN A 119 -4.51 -19.14 -7.14
C ASN A 119 -4.84 -18.32 -5.91
N ALA A 120 -4.98 -17.00 -6.05
CA ALA A 120 -5.50 -16.16 -4.98
C ALA A 120 -6.89 -16.62 -4.51
N LYS A 121 -7.81 -16.89 -5.44
CA LYS A 121 -9.14 -17.46 -5.12
C LYS A 121 -9.05 -18.81 -4.40
N LYS A 122 -8.14 -19.69 -4.81
CA LYS A 122 -7.93 -21.00 -4.15
C LYS A 122 -7.48 -20.83 -2.70
N VAL A 123 -6.60 -19.86 -2.42
CA VAL A 123 -6.16 -19.58 -1.03
C VAL A 123 -7.29 -19.01 -0.19
N ILE A 124 -8.11 -18.10 -0.72
CA ILE A 124 -9.32 -17.62 -0.02
C ILE A 124 -10.26 -18.80 0.30
N GLN A 125 -10.45 -19.73 -0.64
CA GLN A 125 -11.24 -20.94 -0.40
C GLN A 125 -10.64 -21.80 0.73
N LYS A 126 -9.32 -22.01 0.76
CA LYS A 126 -8.67 -22.72 1.87
C LYS A 126 -8.93 -22.04 3.22
N PHE A 127 -8.91 -20.71 3.29
CA PHE A 127 -9.24 -19.99 4.52
C PHE A 127 -10.70 -20.20 4.93
N LEU A 128 -11.62 -20.11 3.96
CA LEU A 128 -13.05 -20.33 4.17
C LEU A 128 -13.33 -21.74 4.71
N ASP A 129 -12.63 -22.76 4.19
CA ASP A 129 -12.77 -24.15 4.62
C ASP A 129 -12.15 -24.40 6.01
N SER A 130 -11.23 -23.54 6.46
CA SER A 130 -10.46 -23.73 7.69
C SER A 130 -10.98 -22.97 8.92
N THR A 131 -11.77 -21.92 8.71
CA THR A 131 -12.27 -21.08 9.82
C THR A 131 -13.62 -21.59 10.33
N ASP A 132 -13.81 -21.53 11.65
CA ASP A 132 -15.11 -21.76 12.30
C ASP A 132 -15.87 -20.46 12.61
N ASN A 133 -15.26 -19.29 12.35
CA ASN A 133 -15.85 -18.00 12.63
C ASN A 133 -16.89 -17.62 11.56
N ASP A 134 -18.17 -17.57 11.94
CA ASP A 134 -19.28 -17.27 11.02
C ASP A 134 -19.22 -15.87 10.39
N GLU A 135 -18.70 -14.86 11.11
CA GLU A 135 -18.53 -13.51 10.56
C GLU A 135 -17.46 -13.51 9.46
N LEU A 136 -16.33 -14.17 9.73
CA LEU A 136 -15.27 -14.32 8.75
C LEU A 136 -15.73 -15.14 7.54
N LYS A 137 -16.48 -16.24 7.74
CA LYS A 137 -17.06 -17.04 6.65
C LYS A 137 -17.90 -16.18 5.70
N GLN A 138 -18.72 -15.27 6.23
CA GLN A 138 -19.53 -14.35 5.41
C GLN A 138 -18.66 -13.41 4.57
N VAL A 139 -17.61 -12.84 5.18
CA VAL A 139 -16.65 -11.99 4.47
C VAL A 139 -15.95 -12.76 3.35
N LEU A 140 -15.38 -13.93 3.66
CA LEU A 140 -14.64 -14.76 2.71
C LEU A 140 -15.54 -15.25 1.56
N THR A 141 -16.76 -15.66 1.86
CA THR A 141 -17.76 -16.04 0.84
C THR A 141 -18.02 -14.90 -0.13
N LYS A 142 -18.15 -13.66 0.38
CA LYS A 142 -18.34 -12.48 -0.46
C LYS A 142 -17.11 -12.19 -1.32
N LEU A 143 -15.90 -12.38 -0.80
CA LEU A 143 -14.66 -12.19 -1.54
C LEU A 143 -14.43 -13.29 -2.60
N SER A 144 -14.94 -14.50 -2.39
CA SER A 144 -14.87 -15.60 -3.37
C SER A 144 -15.89 -15.47 -4.52
N SER A 145 -16.82 -14.52 -4.45
CA SER A 145 -17.82 -14.28 -5.50
C SER A 145 -17.22 -13.64 -6.78
N ASP A 146 -18.02 -13.50 -7.84
CA ASP A 146 -17.64 -12.84 -9.10
C ASP A 146 -17.54 -11.30 -9.01
N ARG A 147 -17.31 -10.78 -7.80
CA ARG A 147 -17.11 -9.34 -7.59
C ARG A 147 -15.83 -8.89 -8.28
N GLN A 148 -15.92 -7.78 -9.00
CA GLN A 148 -14.76 -7.17 -9.63
C GLN A 148 -13.95 -6.35 -8.61
N ALA A 149 -12.63 -6.49 -8.67
CA ALA A 149 -11.71 -5.66 -7.90
C ALA A 149 -11.80 -4.18 -8.34
N ILE A 150 -11.63 -3.27 -7.39
CA ILE A 150 -11.64 -1.82 -7.66
C ILE A 150 -10.32 -1.41 -8.32
N ASP A 151 -10.39 -0.59 -9.37
CA ASP A 151 -9.20 0.01 -9.99
C ASP A 151 -8.85 1.36 -9.34
N LEU A 152 -7.83 1.35 -8.49
CA LEU A 152 -7.34 2.54 -7.78
C LEU A 152 -6.78 3.64 -8.70
N ARG A 153 -6.49 3.34 -9.97
CA ARG A 153 -6.09 4.35 -10.96
C ARG A 153 -7.26 5.21 -11.42
N THR A 154 -8.49 4.73 -11.26
CA THR A 154 -9.70 5.41 -11.76
C THR A 154 -10.67 5.82 -10.65
N ILE A 155 -10.48 5.32 -9.42
CA ILE A 155 -11.36 5.60 -8.28
C ILE A 155 -11.52 7.11 -7.99
N PRO A 156 -12.73 7.65 -7.76
CA PRO A 156 -12.89 9.01 -7.27
C PRO A 156 -12.22 9.22 -5.91
N LEU A 157 -11.45 10.30 -5.76
CA LEU A 157 -10.76 10.62 -4.50
C LEU A 157 -11.69 11.40 -3.57
N THR A 158 -12.66 10.69 -3.00
CA THR A 158 -13.63 11.24 -2.04
C THR A 158 -13.35 10.80 -0.60
N ASN A 159 -12.34 9.94 -0.39
CA ASN A 159 -11.94 9.44 0.91
C ASN A 159 -10.40 9.53 1.04
N PRO A 160 -9.85 10.13 2.12
CA PRO A 160 -8.41 10.21 2.36
C PRO A 160 -7.67 8.87 2.30
N VAL A 161 -8.33 7.77 2.72
CA VAL A 161 -7.75 6.41 2.71
C VAL A 161 -7.28 6.00 1.32
N TYR A 162 -7.92 6.48 0.25
CA TYR A 162 -7.52 6.15 -1.11
C TYR A 162 -6.14 6.69 -1.48
N LEU A 163 -5.67 7.77 -0.86
CA LEU A 163 -4.30 8.26 -1.08
C LEU A 163 -3.27 7.23 -0.61
N ASP A 164 -3.45 6.68 0.60
CA ASP A 164 -2.58 5.66 1.16
C ASP A 164 -2.59 4.39 0.29
N MET A 165 -3.77 3.98 -0.17
CA MET A 165 -3.90 2.79 -1.01
C MET A 165 -3.23 2.97 -2.37
N ILE A 166 -3.33 4.16 -2.97
CA ILE A 166 -2.68 4.49 -4.23
C ILE A 166 -1.16 4.52 -4.06
N TRP A 167 -0.66 5.12 -2.97
CA TRP A 167 0.77 5.08 -2.65
C TRP A 167 1.30 3.66 -2.48
N SER A 168 0.63 2.83 -1.70
CA SER A 168 1.01 1.44 -1.49
C SER A 168 0.97 0.62 -2.80
N SER A 169 0.00 0.90 -3.69
CA SER A 169 -0.04 0.27 -5.01
C SER A 169 1.12 0.72 -5.91
N PHE A 170 1.50 2.00 -5.85
CA PHE A 170 2.70 2.51 -6.51
C PHE A 170 3.96 1.85 -5.96
N PHE A 171 4.14 1.76 -4.65
CA PHE A 171 5.36 1.17 -4.08
C PHE A 171 5.50 -0.33 -4.36
N ALA A 172 4.39 -1.03 -4.59
CA ALA A 172 4.39 -2.43 -5.01
C ALA A 172 4.73 -2.64 -6.50
N THR A 173 4.50 -1.65 -7.37
CA THR A 173 4.55 -1.83 -8.84
C THR A 173 5.52 -0.90 -9.56
N GLY A 174 5.75 0.28 -8.99
CA GLY A 174 6.38 1.42 -9.65
C GLY A 174 5.55 2.00 -10.80
N ASP A 175 4.27 1.63 -10.97
CA ASP A 175 3.43 2.13 -12.06
C ASP A 175 3.03 3.59 -11.79
N VAL A 176 3.53 4.50 -12.63
CA VAL A 176 3.32 5.94 -12.46
C VAL A 176 1.87 6.39 -12.75
N SER A 177 1.03 5.53 -13.33
CA SER A 177 -0.39 5.84 -13.51
C SER A 177 -1.13 6.01 -12.18
N TYR A 178 -0.65 5.39 -11.10
CA TYR A 178 -1.12 5.66 -9.74
C TYR A 178 -0.84 7.12 -9.32
N LEU A 179 0.31 7.67 -9.74
CA LEU A 179 0.74 9.02 -9.37
C LEU A 179 -0.09 10.10 -10.08
N ASP A 180 -0.68 9.82 -11.24
CA ASP A 180 -1.57 10.76 -11.93
C ASP A 180 -2.74 11.18 -11.03
N ARG A 181 -3.30 10.24 -10.26
CA ARG A 181 -4.39 10.52 -9.31
C ARG A 181 -3.95 11.38 -8.14
N LEU A 182 -2.74 11.16 -7.64
CA LEU A 182 -2.17 11.96 -6.57
C LEU A 182 -1.93 13.40 -7.01
N ILE A 183 -1.43 13.62 -8.23
CA ILE A 183 -1.25 14.99 -8.76
C ILE A 183 -2.60 15.72 -8.85
N LEU A 184 -3.63 15.09 -9.39
CA LEU A 184 -4.96 15.71 -9.48
C LEU A 184 -5.55 16.05 -8.11
N ALA A 185 -5.20 15.29 -7.07
CA ALA A 185 -5.62 15.58 -5.70
C ALA A 185 -5.03 16.91 -5.17
N THR A 186 -3.92 17.39 -5.72
CA THR A 186 -3.21 18.60 -5.25
C THR A 186 -3.82 19.93 -5.69
N ASP A 187 -4.90 19.91 -6.47
CA ASP A 187 -5.63 21.12 -6.91
C ASP A 187 -6.34 21.80 -5.72
N SER A 188 -6.11 23.09 -5.50
CA SER A 188 -6.70 23.87 -4.41
C SER A 188 -8.21 24.18 -4.54
N ASN A 189 -8.86 23.87 -5.66
CA ASN A 189 -10.31 24.06 -5.81
C ASN A 189 -11.13 23.00 -5.03
N LYS A 190 -11.20 23.16 -3.70
CA LYS A 190 -11.85 22.24 -2.76
C LYS A 190 -12.98 22.94 -2.00
N LYS A 191 -14.09 22.25 -1.79
CA LYS A 191 -15.32 22.79 -1.21
C LYS A 191 -15.72 22.10 0.09
N THR A 192 -15.36 20.83 0.26
CA THR A 192 -15.69 20.05 1.46
C THR A 192 -14.48 19.84 2.38
N VAL A 193 -14.73 19.47 3.65
CA VAL A 193 -13.67 19.17 4.62
C VAL A 193 -12.82 17.99 4.13
N ASP A 194 -13.45 16.91 3.65
CA ASP A 194 -12.72 15.74 3.13
C ASP A 194 -11.86 16.09 1.91
N GLU A 195 -12.39 16.92 1.01
CA GLU A 195 -11.65 17.44 -0.14
C GLU A 195 -10.41 18.26 0.26
N ILE A 196 -10.51 19.08 1.31
CA ILE A 196 -9.39 19.86 1.86
C ILE A 196 -8.35 18.96 2.52
N LEU A 197 -8.78 17.92 3.24
CA LEU A 197 -7.88 16.94 3.87
C LEU A 197 -7.12 16.14 2.81
N ILE A 198 -7.82 15.65 1.78
CA ILE A 198 -7.23 14.93 0.64
C ILE A 198 -6.21 15.83 -0.07
N TYR A 199 -6.57 17.07 -0.35
CA TYR A 199 -5.68 18.06 -0.94
C TYR A 199 -4.39 18.25 -0.13
N SER A 200 -4.54 18.48 1.18
CA SER A 200 -3.41 18.77 2.07
C SER A 200 -2.49 17.56 2.19
N ALA A 201 -3.07 16.36 2.36
CA ALA A 201 -2.34 15.10 2.44
C ALA A 201 -1.63 14.76 1.12
N ALA A 202 -2.26 14.99 -0.03
CA ALA A 202 -1.65 14.74 -1.33
C ALA A 202 -0.41 15.64 -1.55
N ARG A 203 -0.51 16.94 -1.26
CA ARG A 203 0.64 17.86 -1.41
C ARG A 203 1.79 17.51 -0.49
N TRP A 204 1.48 17.27 0.78
CA TRP A 204 2.50 16.90 1.77
C TRP A 204 3.19 15.58 1.38
N SER A 205 2.41 14.54 1.10
CA SER A 205 2.96 13.21 0.77
C SER A 205 3.73 13.21 -0.55
N LEU A 206 3.23 13.86 -1.61
CA LEU A 206 3.98 13.96 -2.88
C LEU A 206 5.32 14.67 -2.69
N LYS A 207 5.37 15.77 -1.93
CA LYS A 207 6.64 16.47 -1.66
C LYS A 207 7.59 15.59 -0.85
N ALA A 208 7.09 14.94 0.20
CA ALA A 208 7.89 14.06 1.05
C ALA A 208 8.45 12.85 0.27
N VAL A 209 7.60 12.16 -0.50
CA VAL A 209 7.99 10.98 -1.28
C VAL A 209 8.90 11.37 -2.45
N ALA A 210 8.66 12.51 -3.13
CA ALA A 210 9.53 12.96 -4.22
C ALA A 210 10.98 13.24 -3.75
N LYS A 211 11.16 13.67 -2.50
CA LYS A 211 12.49 13.84 -1.91
C LYS A 211 13.26 12.52 -1.82
N ASP A 212 12.56 11.45 -1.47
CA ASP A 212 13.13 10.15 -1.18
C ASP A 212 13.02 9.16 -2.35
N HIS A 213 12.30 9.48 -3.42
CA HIS A 213 12.10 8.56 -4.55
C HIS A 213 12.28 9.26 -5.89
N LYS A 214 13.42 9.00 -6.55
CA LYS A 214 13.77 9.62 -7.85
C LYS A 214 12.66 9.45 -8.90
N LYS A 215 12.03 8.27 -8.97
CA LYS A 215 10.95 7.99 -9.94
C LYS A 215 9.74 8.92 -9.75
N VAL A 216 9.41 9.25 -8.50
CA VAL A 216 8.32 10.16 -8.16
C VAL A 216 8.72 11.60 -8.48
N PHE A 217 9.95 11.99 -8.15
CA PHE A 217 10.49 13.30 -8.52
C PHE A 217 10.46 13.52 -10.04
N ASP A 218 11.06 12.60 -10.81
CA ASP A 218 11.10 12.68 -12.27
C ASP A 218 9.70 12.73 -12.87
N PHE A 219 8.75 11.96 -12.31
CA PHE A 219 7.35 12.01 -12.71
C PHE A 219 6.75 13.40 -12.48
N CYS A 220 6.91 13.98 -11.29
CA CYS A 220 6.42 15.34 -10.98
C CYS A 220 7.00 16.38 -11.95
N ILE A 221 8.30 16.33 -12.25
CA ILE A 221 8.95 17.23 -13.21
C ILE A 221 8.36 17.05 -14.62
N SER A 222 8.15 15.81 -15.07
CA SER A 222 7.59 15.50 -16.40
C SER A 222 6.16 16.01 -16.62
N LYS A 223 5.46 16.36 -15.54
CA LYS A 223 4.06 16.80 -15.53
C LYS A 223 3.89 18.31 -15.46
N LYS A 224 4.99 19.07 -15.32
CA LYS A 224 4.95 20.54 -15.37
C LYS A 224 4.31 21.05 -16.67
N SER A 225 3.57 22.14 -16.54
CA SER A 225 2.84 22.83 -17.61
C SER A 225 1.68 22.04 -18.25
N LYS A 226 1.29 20.88 -17.69
CA LYS A 226 0.18 20.06 -18.20
C LYS A 226 -1.14 20.25 -17.44
N TYR A 227 -1.10 20.92 -16.29
CA TYR A 227 -2.23 21.04 -15.37
C TYR A 227 -2.60 22.51 -15.08
N SER A 228 -3.52 22.72 -14.13
CA SER A 228 -3.94 24.06 -13.69
C SER A 228 -2.76 24.88 -13.15
N LYS A 229 -2.94 26.21 -13.07
CA LYS A 229 -1.93 27.12 -12.52
C LYS A 229 -1.51 26.74 -11.10
N ASP A 230 -2.46 26.27 -10.29
CA ASP A 230 -2.22 25.85 -8.90
C ASP A 230 -1.35 24.58 -8.81
N ILE A 231 -1.70 23.54 -9.57
CA ILE A 231 -0.90 22.30 -9.63
C ILE A 231 0.51 22.61 -10.13
N ASN A 232 0.66 23.44 -11.17
CA ASN A 232 2.00 23.80 -11.65
C ASN A 232 2.80 24.59 -10.62
N ALA A 233 2.16 25.47 -9.84
CA ALA A 233 2.83 26.16 -8.74
C ALA A 233 3.32 25.17 -7.66
N PHE A 234 2.51 24.16 -7.32
CA PHE A 234 2.93 23.06 -6.45
C PHE A 234 4.13 22.28 -7.01
N LEU A 235 4.07 21.87 -8.29
CA LEU A 235 5.14 21.08 -8.91
C LEU A 235 6.47 21.85 -8.98
N ASN A 236 6.43 23.18 -9.01
CA ASN A 236 7.65 24.00 -8.93
C ASN A 236 8.25 24.06 -7.52
N ASP A 237 7.44 23.96 -6.46
CA ASP A 237 7.88 23.94 -5.06
C ASP A 237 8.51 22.60 -4.62
N ILE A 238 8.36 21.53 -5.43
CA ILE A 238 9.06 20.25 -5.19
C ILE A 238 10.56 20.36 -5.49
N GLU A 239 10.98 21.33 -6.30
CA GLU A 239 12.37 21.52 -6.74
C GLU A 239 13.22 22.35 -5.74
N SER A 240 12.56 23.17 -4.92
CA SER A 240 13.17 24.06 -3.92
C SER A 240 13.35 23.38 -2.57
#